data_AF-S6ABZ5-F1
#
_entry.id   AF-S6ABZ5-F1
#
_cell.length_a   1.000
_cell.length_b   1.000
_cell.length_c   1.000
_cell.angle_alpha   90.00
_cell.angle_beta   90.00
_cell.angle_gamma   90.00
#
_symmetry.space_group_name_H-M   'P 1'
#
loop_
_entity.id
_entity.type
_entity.pdbx_description
1 polymer ?
#
loop_
_entity_poly.entity_id
_entity_poly.type
_entity_poly.pdbx_seq_one_letter_code
_entity_poly.pdbx_strand_id
1 'polypeptide(L)'
;MKITAMVLALVGSFSLGAAQAAFLQPGSSGTITVTSGCHAFGESCTVNGIGSDDFTDNDSMASTNGIGSAVAGDGRIGWMDFTVGAEGNTIHLTSFHMDTYKYTAMGDFNTRMVDTTNAVGVIDNSGNMTLNLEGRTGIGQFTAYSLGEQAWNLDSHGAWATYCPGTGAYTPFTTGNSTAAYCFDGSPSVNVTGSALSAAGAGAWTGRIVSAGNMGSNWGGFDGAAYSEIFNITVTGVEATTVPVPAAAWLFASGLLGLISLGRKQVV
;
A
#
# COMPACT_ATOMS: atom_id res chain seq x y z
N MET A 1 68.50 -9.37 3.58
CA MET A 1 67.48 -8.33 3.37
C MET A 1 66.12 -9.03 3.37
N LYS A 2 65.35 -8.92 4.46
CA LYS A 2 64.08 -9.65 4.64
C LYS A 2 62.94 -8.84 4.01
N ILE A 3 62.32 -9.36 2.95
CA ILE A 3 61.13 -8.76 2.33
C ILE A 3 59.92 -9.36 3.04
N THR A 4 59.34 -8.60 3.96
CA THR A 4 58.08 -8.93 4.63
C THR A 4 56.94 -8.60 3.67
N ALA A 5 56.37 -9.61 3.01
CA ALA A 5 55.19 -9.43 2.17
C ALA A 5 53.94 -9.26 3.06
N MET A 6 53.48 -8.01 3.18
CA MET A 6 52.26 -7.65 3.88
C MET A 6 51.06 -7.98 2.98
N VAL A 7 50.39 -9.10 3.24
CA VAL A 7 49.15 -9.47 2.55
C VAL A 7 48.02 -8.64 3.14
N LEU A 8 47.66 -7.57 2.43
CA LEU A 8 46.48 -6.76 2.73
C LEU A 8 45.24 -7.56 2.34
N ALA A 9 44.61 -8.21 3.32
CA ALA A 9 43.31 -8.86 3.14
C ALA A 9 42.25 -7.76 2.99
N LEU A 10 41.94 -7.39 1.74
CA LEU A 10 40.81 -6.54 1.41
C LEU A 10 39.53 -7.36 1.66
N VAL A 11 39.04 -7.33 2.91
CA VAL A 11 37.69 -7.80 3.24
C VAL A 11 36.73 -6.77 2.65
N GLY A 12 36.44 -6.90 1.37
CA GLY A 12 35.33 -6.20 0.75
C GLY A 12 34.05 -6.75 1.37
N SER A 13 33.51 -6.03 2.36
CA SER A 13 32.14 -6.21 2.80
C SER A 13 31.23 -5.85 1.62
N PHE A 14 30.95 -6.83 0.77
CA PHE A 14 29.82 -6.76 -0.16
C PHE A 14 28.55 -6.74 0.69
N SER A 15 28.08 -5.53 1.00
CA SER A 15 26.71 -5.34 1.46
C SER A 15 25.81 -5.67 0.28
N LEU A 16 25.39 -6.94 0.17
CA LEU A 16 24.24 -7.31 -0.62
C LEU A 16 23.06 -6.56 0.01
N GLY A 17 22.66 -5.44 -0.60
CA GLY A 17 21.52 -4.67 -0.15
C GLY A 17 20.31 -5.60 -0.04
N ALA A 18 19.67 -5.62 1.12
CA ALA A 18 18.46 -6.40 1.37
C ALA A 18 17.29 -5.76 0.63
N ALA A 19 17.26 -5.89 -0.68
CA ALA A 19 16.09 -5.66 -1.52
C ALA A 19 15.71 -7.01 -2.14
N GLN A 20 15.23 -7.93 -1.30
CA GLN A 20 14.47 -9.07 -1.78
C GLN A 20 13.01 -8.62 -1.74
N ALA A 21 12.48 -8.07 -2.82
CA ALA A 21 11.04 -7.90 -2.90
C ALA A 21 10.36 -9.26 -3.15
N ALA A 22 9.17 -9.37 -2.59
CA ALA A 22 8.28 -10.50 -2.69
C ALA A 22 7.94 -10.80 -4.16
N PHE A 23 8.53 -11.85 -4.72
CA PHE A 23 7.80 -12.55 -5.77
C PHE A 23 6.70 -13.33 -5.07
N LEU A 24 5.47 -12.87 -5.27
CA LEU A 24 4.30 -13.56 -4.79
C LEU A 24 4.21 -14.86 -5.59
N GLN A 25 4.05 -16.00 -4.92
CA GLN A 25 3.91 -17.26 -5.63
C GLN A 25 2.66 -17.23 -6.53
N PRO A 26 2.78 -17.43 -7.85
CA PRO A 26 1.62 -17.44 -8.74
C PRO A 26 0.53 -18.41 -8.26
N GLY A 27 -0.73 -17.97 -8.29
CA GLY A 27 -1.88 -18.76 -7.85
C GLY A 27 -2.02 -18.93 -6.33
N SER A 28 -1.12 -18.36 -5.53
CA SER A 28 -1.31 -18.30 -4.08
C SER A 28 -2.37 -17.26 -3.69
N SER A 29 -2.79 -17.28 -2.43
CA SER A 29 -3.71 -16.31 -1.85
C SER A 29 -3.10 -15.71 -0.60
N GLY A 30 -3.45 -14.47 -0.30
CA GLY A 30 -2.95 -13.78 0.87
C GLY A 30 -3.93 -12.75 1.40
N THR A 31 -3.52 -12.12 2.49
CA THR A 31 -4.29 -11.06 3.13
C THR A 31 -3.36 -9.88 3.39
N ILE A 32 -3.81 -8.69 3.00
CA ILE A 32 -3.25 -7.40 3.41
C ILE A 32 -4.02 -6.97 4.64
N THR A 33 -3.41 -7.02 5.81
CA THR A 33 -3.99 -6.56 7.07
C THR A 33 -3.57 -5.12 7.34
N VAL A 34 -4.52 -4.24 7.64
CA VAL A 34 -4.23 -2.88 8.11
C VAL A 34 -3.90 -2.95 9.60
N THR A 35 -2.78 -2.37 9.99
CA THR A 35 -2.23 -2.43 11.37
C THR A 35 -2.31 -1.09 12.10
N SER A 36 -2.34 0.01 11.36
CA SER A 36 -2.71 1.35 11.81
C SER A 36 -3.01 2.20 10.58
N GLY A 37 -3.71 3.31 10.75
CA GLY A 37 -3.95 4.23 9.65
C GLY A 37 -4.57 5.55 10.07
N CYS A 38 -4.86 6.38 9.08
CA CYS A 38 -5.60 7.62 9.23
C CYS A 38 -6.39 7.93 7.96
N HIS A 39 -7.40 8.77 8.11
CA HIS A 39 -8.19 9.32 7.02
C HIS A 39 -8.51 10.79 7.33
N ALA A 40 -8.41 11.68 6.34
CA ALA A 40 -8.78 13.07 6.51
C ALA A 40 -9.38 13.66 5.23
N PHE A 41 -10.27 14.63 5.42
CA PHE A 41 -10.77 15.50 4.36
C PHE A 41 -10.01 16.81 4.38
N GLY A 42 -9.46 17.18 3.24
CA GLY A 42 -8.86 18.49 2.99
C GLY A 42 -7.47 18.72 3.56
N GLU A 43 -6.89 17.75 4.25
CA GLU A 43 -5.52 17.80 4.77
C GLU A 43 -4.80 16.46 4.63
N SER A 44 -3.47 16.48 4.76
CA SER A 44 -2.67 15.27 4.87
C SER A 44 -2.83 14.70 6.28
N CYS A 45 -3.51 13.56 6.41
CA CYS A 45 -3.57 12.86 7.69
C CYS A 45 -2.18 12.34 8.06
N THR A 46 -1.89 12.18 9.36
CA THR A 46 -0.59 11.69 9.84
C THR A 46 -0.77 10.51 10.80
N VAL A 47 -0.15 9.38 10.47
CA VAL A 47 -0.11 8.22 11.39
C VAL A 47 0.95 8.49 12.48
N ASN A 48 0.54 8.58 13.74
CA ASN A 48 1.34 8.96 14.94
C ASN A 48 1.63 10.47 15.13
N GLY A 49 0.79 11.36 14.60
CA GLY A 49 0.88 12.82 14.81
C GLY A 49 -0.43 13.40 15.31
N ILE A 50 -0.38 14.56 15.99
CA ILE A 50 -1.56 15.29 16.46
C ILE A 50 -2.27 15.90 15.22
N GLY A 51 -3.18 15.14 14.62
CA GLY A 51 -4.01 15.50 13.46
C GLY A 51 -4.96 14.34 13.14
N SER A 52 -6.27 14.63 13.12
CA SER A 52 -7.46 13.77 13.15
C SER A 52 -7.31 12.24 12.95
N ASP A 53 -7.67 11.54 14.04
CA ASP A 53 -8.16 10.17 14.17
C ASP A 53 -7.21 9.03 13.76
N ASP A 54 -6.44 8.55 14.75
CA ASP A 54 -5.85 7.22 14.73
C ASP A 54 -6.97 6.21 14.44
N PHE A 55 -6.85 5.51 13.32
CA PHE A 55 -7.80 4.48 12.91
C PHE A 55 -7.57 3.25 13.81
N THR A 56 -8.40 3.12 14.85
CA THR A 56 -8.45 1.99 15.78
C THR A 56 -9.69 1.13 15.52
N ASP A 57 -9.64 -0.15 15.94
CA ASP A 57 -10.79 -1.06 15.82
C ASP A 57 -11.97 -0.39 16.53
N ASN A 58 -13.13 -0.35 15.87
CA ASN A 58 -14.28 0.31 16.45
C ASN A 58 -14.97 -0.60 17.48
N ASP A 59 -14.79 -0.29 18.76
CA ASP A 59 -15.42 -1.01 19.89
C ASP A 59 -16.97 -1.01 19.88
N SER A 60 -17.59 -0.31 18.93
CA SER A 60 -19.04 -0.25 18.77
C SER A 60 -19.42 -0.10 17.29
N MET A 61 -20.50 -0.79 16.87
CA MET A 61 -21.03 -0.71 15.51
C MET A 61 -21.39 0.74 15.17
N ALA A 62 -20.51 1.42 14.45
CA ALA A 62 -20.87 2.59 13.67
C ALA A 62 -21.22 2.20 12.26
N SER A 63 -22.17 1.26 12.13
CA SER A 63 -22.76 0.99 10.85
C SER A 63 -23.62 2.19 10.46
N THR A 64 -23.16 3.02 9.53
CA THR A 64 -24.02 4.00 8.88
C THR A 64 -25.00 3.21 8.02
N ASN A 65 -26.27 3.18 8.41
CA ASN A 65 -27.35 2.48 7.69
C ASN A 65 -27.12 0.98 7.40
N GLY A 66 -26.36 0.27 8.24
CA GLY A 66 -26.05 -1.15 8.01
C GLY A 66 -25.11 -1.40 6.82
N ILE A 67 -24.50 -0.34 6.29
CA ILE A 67 -23.54 -0.39 5.18
C ILE A 67 -22.14 -0.25 5.76
N GLY A 68 -21.34 -1.27 5.52
CA GLY A 68 -19.96 -1.37 5.97
C GLY A 68 -19.53 -2.83 6.04
N SER A 69 -18.26 -3.08 5.74
CA SER A 69 -17.59 -4.35 6.01
C SER A 69 -17.12 -4.50 7.46
N ALA A 70 -17.23 -3.42 8.23
CA ALA A 70 -16.73 -3.28 9.59
C ALA A 70 -17.38 -4.30 10.53
N VAL A 71 -16.56 -5.15 11.17
CA VAL A 71 -17.01 -6.02 12.25
C VAL A 71 -16.48 -5.43 13.54
N ALA A 72 -17.30 -4.58 14.16
CA ALA A 72 -16.93 -3.91 15.40
C ALA A 72 -16.42 -4.86 16.48
N GLY A 73 -15.21 -4.60 16.97
CA GLY A 73 -14.58 -5.35 18.05
C GLY A 73 -14.03 -6.72 17.64
N ASP A 74 -13.72 -6.93 16.36
CA ASP A 74 -13.08 -8.16 15.87
C ASP A 74 -11.54 -8.13 16.03
N GLY A 75 -10.99 -7.05 16.58
CA GLY A 75 -9.57 -6.81 16.75
C GLY A 75 -8.86 -6.34 15.47
N ARG A 76 -9.60 -5.97 14.41
CA ARG A 76 -9.06 -5.61 13.09
C ARG A 76 -9.68 -4.32 12.56
N ILE A 77 -8.82 -3.34 12.31
CA ILE A 77 -9.21 -2.10 11.63
C ILE A 77 -9.51 -2.27 10.14
N GLY A 78 -8.97 -3.32 9.52
CA GLY A 78 -9.25 -3.60 8.13
C GLY A 78 -8.36 -4.69 7.55
N TRP A 79 -8.84 -5.32 6.49
CA TRP A 79 -8.10 -6.29 5.71
C TRP A 79 -8.60 -6.37 4.26
N MET A 80 -7.74 -6.84 3.37
CA MET A 80 -8.06 -7.11 1.98
C MET A 80 -7.52 -8.49 1.63
N ASP A 81 -8.39 -9.40 1.20
CA ASP A 81 -7.94 -10.69 0.69
C ASP A 81 -7.66 -10.58 -0.80
N PHE A 82 -6.67 -11.34 -1.26
CA PHE A 82 -6.27 -11.32 -2.66
C PHE A 82 -5.78 -12.68 -3.14
N THR A 83 -5.78 -12.83 -4.47
CA THR A 83 -5.10 -13.92 -5.18
C THR A 83 -3.97 -13.36 -6.04
N VAL A 84 -2.94 -14.17 -6.25
CA VAL A 84 -1.78 -13.78 -7.05
C VAL A 84 -1.97 -14.26 -8.48
N GLY A 85 -1.87 -13.34 -9.43
CA GLY A 85 -1.94 -13.63 -10.86
C GLY A 85 -0.81 -14.55 -11.34
N ALA A 86 -0.97 -15.09 -12.54
CA ALA A 86 -0.02 -16.05 -13.13
C ALA A 86 1.40 -15.48 -13.29
N GLU A 87 1.54 -14.15 -13.40
CA GLU A 87 2.81 -13.44 -13.55
C GLU A 87 3.59 -13.31 -12.23
N GLY A 88 2.97 -13.59 -11.07
CA GLY A 88 3.63 -13.55 -9.76
C GLY A 88 3.89 -12.14 -9.20
N ASN A 89 3.40 -11.10 -9.86
CA ASN A 89 3.51 -9.70 -9.47
C ASN A 89 2.15 -8.96 -9.47
N THR A 90 1.11 -9.52 -10.09
CA THR A 90 -0.25 -8.99 -10.06
C THR A 90 -1.02 -9.58 -8.88
N ILE A 91 -1.76 -8.75 -8.17
CA ILE A 91 -2.74 -9.17 -7.16
C ILE A 91 -4.15 -8.84 -7.65
N HIS A 92 -5.09 -9.76 -7.46
CA HIS A 92 -6.51 -9.55 -7.68
C HIS A 92 -7.19 -9.56 -6.32
N LEU A 93 -7.76 -8.42 -5.91
CA LEU A 93 -8.51 -8.36 -4.66
C LEU A 93 -9.77 -9.19 -4.79
N THR A 94 -10.02 -10.00 -3.76
CA THR A 94 -11.25 -10.79 -3.63
C THR A 94 -12.16 -10.23 -2.56
N SER A 95 -11.63 -9.40 -1.65
CA SER A 95 -12.38 -8.73 -0.62
C SER A 95 -11.74 -7.40 -0.24
N PHE A 96 -12.53 -6.51 0.33
CA PHE A 96 -12.07 -5.27 0.94
C PHE A 96 -12.93 -4.99 2.17
N HIS A 97 -12.27 -5.01 3.32
CA HIS A 97 -12.90 -4.77 4.59
C HIS A 97 -12.17 -3.65 5.33
N MET A 98 -12.86 -2.57 5.62
CA MET A 98 -12.36 -1.49 6.46
C MET A 98 -13.39 -1.15 7.52
N ASP A 99 -12.89 -0.78 8.69
CA ASP A 99 -13.70 -0.16 9.72
C ASP A 99 -14.15 1.25 9.32
N THR A 100 -15.10 1.75 10.09
CA THR A 100 -15.64 3.10 9.91
C THR A 100 -14.60 4.15 10.24
N TYR A 101 -14.36 5.10 9.33
CA TYR A 101 -13.62 6.31 9.65
C TYR A 101 -14.49 7.19 10.54
N LYS A 102 -14.03 7.45 11.76
CA LYS A 102 -14.79 8.20 12.76
C LYS A 102 -14.63 9.71 12.57
N TYR A 103 -15.63 10.46 13.05
CA TYR A 103 -15.58 11.92 13.21
C TYR A 103 -15.16 12.73 11.98
N THR A 104 -15.41 12.18 10.79
CA THR A 104 -15.09 12.89 9.54
C THR A 104 -16.04 14.07 9.32
N ALA A 105 -15.74 14.91 8.32
CA ALA A 105 -16.63 15.99 7.90
C ALA A 105 -18.06 15.52 7.49
N MET A 106 -18.21 14.24 7.15
CA MET A 106 -19.50 13.61 6.84
C MET A 106 -20.09 12.80 8.01
N GLY A 107 -19.53 12.96 9.22
CA GLY A 107 -19.79 12.12 10.38
C GLY A 107 -19.01 10.81 10.30
N ASP A 108 -19.57 9.72 10.81
CA ASP A 108 -18.98 8.39 10.65
C ASP A 108 -19.07 7.96 9.17
N PHE A 109 -17.90 7.72 8.56
CA PHE A 109 -17.75 7.43 7.13
C PHE A 109 -17.37 5.97 6.92
N ASN A 110 -18.25 5.20 6.28
CA ASN A 110 -18.04 3.79 5.99
C ASN A 110 -17.67 3.59 4.53
N THR A 111 -16.75 2.66 4.26
CA THR A 111 -16.43 2.22 2.90
C THR A 111 -16.56 0.71 2.79
N ARG A 112 -16.86 0.24 1.57
CA ARG A 112 -16.84 -1.18 1.21
C ARG A 112 -16.56 -1.33 -0.27
N MET A 113 -16.24 -2.55 -0.69
CA MET A 113 -16.17 -2.89 -2.11
C MET A 113 -17.42 -3.68 -2.50
N VAL A 114 -18.13 -3.19 -3.52
CA VAL A 114 -19.36 -3.83 -4.04
C VAL A 114 -19.09 -4.63 -5.31
N ASP A 115 -17.98 -4.35 -5.99
CA ASP A 115 -17.50 -5.06 -7.17
C ASP A 115 -15.97 -5.18 -7.11
N THR A 116 -15.45 -6.39 -7.25
CA THR A 116 -14.01 -6.69 -7.23
C THR A 116 -13.44 -6.93 -8.63
N THR A 117 -14.27 -6.87 -9.68
CA THR A 117 -13.90 -7.26 -11.05
C THR A 117 -12.66 -6.52 -11.56
N ASN A 118 -12.55 -5.23 -11.25
CA ASN A 118 -11.44 -4.35 -11.67
C ASN A 118 -10.47 -4.02 -10.53
N ALA A 119 -10.64 -4.64 -9.35
CA ALA A 119 -9.83 -4.40 -8.17
C ALA A 119 -8.51 -5.18 -8.25
N VAL A 120 -7.53 -4.60 -8.95
CA VAL A 120 -6.25 -5.23 -9.30
C VAL A 120 -5.09 -4.35 -8.84
N GLY A 121 -4.01 -4.98 -8.38
CA GLY A 121 -2.76 -4.30 -8.05
C GLY A 121 -1.53 -4.96 -8.65
N VAL A 122 -0.42 -4.25 -8.61
CA VAL A 122 0.90 -4.72 -9.05
C VAL A 122 1.91 -4.42 -7.97
N ILE A 123 2.83 -5.36 -7.73
CA ILE A 123 3.99 -5.20 -6.84
C ILE A 123 5.27 -5.37 -7.67
N ASP A 124 6.16 -4.39 -7.63
CA ASP A 124 7.44 -4.47 -8.34
C ASP A 124 8.56 -5.13 -7.52
N ASN A 125 9.72 -5.29 -8.15
CA ASN A 125 10.91 -5.90 -7.55
C ASN A 125 11.56 -5.05 -6.42
N SER A 126 11.06 -3.85 -6.19
CA SER A 126 11.49 -2.95 -5.12
C SER A 126 10.47 -2.92 -3.98
N GLY A 127 9.40 -3.72 -4.09
CA GLY A 127 8.30 -3.75 -3.12
C GLY A 127 7.32 -2.58 -3.30
N ASN A 128 7.42 -1.82 -4.39
CA ASN A 128 6.45 -0.78 -4.66
C ASN A 128 5.13 -1.42 -5.10
N MET A 129 4.05 -1.06 -4.44
CA MET A 129 2.70 -1.51 -4.76
C MET A 129 1.90 -0.36 -5.35
N THR A 130 1.07 -0.67 -6.34
CA THR A 130 -0.07 0.16 -6.76
C THR A 130 -1.30 -0.74 -6.82
N LEU A 131 -2.39 -0.32 -6.20
CA LEU A 131 -3.60 -1.10 -6.02
C LEU A 131 -4.81 -0.28 -6.47
N ASN A 132 -5.44 -0.69 -7.57
CA ASN A 132 -6.71 -0.15 -8.02
C ASN A 132 -7.83 -0.71 -7.13
N LEU A 133 -8.68 0.19 -6.64
CA LEU A 133 -9.82 -0.13 -5.78
C LEU A 133 -11.15 0.23 -6.46
N GLU A 134 -11.17 0.16 -7.79
CA GLU A 134 -12.41 0.32 -8.54
C GLU A 134 -13.49 -0.63 -8.02
N GLY A 135 -14.72 -0.12 -7.92
CA GLY A 135 -15.84 -0.81 -7.26
C GLY A 135 -15.94 -0.55 -5.76
N ARG A 136 -15.07 0.29 -5.18
CA ARG A 136 -15.24 0.81 -3.82
C ARG A 136 -16.32 1.88 -3.76
N THR A 137 -17.16 1.80 -2.75
CA THR A 137 -18.21 2.76 -2.42
C THR A 137 -18.04 3.27 -0.99
N GLY A 138 -18.70 4.36 -0.67
CA GLY A 138 -18.75 4.90 0.68
C GLY A 138 -20.11 5.52 1.02
N ILE A 139 -20.33 5.72 2.31
CA ILE A 139 -21.50 6.41 2.84
C ILE A 139 -21.14 7.17 4.12
N GLY A 140 -21.51 8.45 4.19
CA GLY A 140 -21.31 9.29 5.36
C GLY A 140 -22.56 9.37 6.21
N GLN A 141 -22.43 9.30 7.53
CA GLN A 141 -23.55 9.36 8.49
C GLN A 141 -24.49 10.54 8.24
N PHE A 142 -23.95 11.74 8.02
CA PHE A 142 -24.74 12.96 7.86
C PHE A 142 -25.36 13.10 6.45
N THR A 143 -24.88 12.33 5.48
CA THR A 143 -25.35 12.35 4.09
C THR A 143 -26.11 11.08 3.69
N ALA A 144 -26.26 10.14 4.61
CA ALA A 144 -26.78 8.80 4.34
C ALA A 144 -28.20 8.78 3.75
N TYR A 145 -29.04 9.78 4.08
CA TYR A 145 -30.40 9.91 3.56
C TYR A 145 -30.52 10.81 2.32
N SER A 146 -29.58 11.74 2.13
CA SER A 146 -29.64 12.73 1.04
C SER A 146 -28.84 12.29 -0.18
N LEU A 147 -27.64 11.76 0.03
CA LEU A 147 -26.76 11.24 -1.02
C LEU A 147 -26.81 9.72 -1.10
N GLY A 148 -27.00 9.02 0.02
CA GLY A 148 -26.90 7.57 0.05
C GLY A 148 -25.48 7.06 -0.16
N GLU A 149 -25.35 5.82 -0.62
CA GLU A 149 -24.06 5.21 -0.95
C GLU A 149 -23.57 5.68 -2.33
N GLN A 150 -22.31 6.11 -2.39
CA GLN A 150 -21.71 6.68 -3.59
C GLN A 150 -20.38 6.00 -3.93
N ALA A 151 -20.01 6.03 -5.21
CA ALA A 151 -18.68 5.60 -5.64
C ALA A 151 -17.61 6.39 -4.87
N TRP A 152 -16.69 5.67 -4.24
CA TRP A 152 -15.58 6.25 -3.51
C TRP A 152 -14.34 6.29 -4.40
N ASN A 153 -13.36 7.16 -4.07
CA ASN A 153 -12.12 7.40 -4.81
C ASN A 153 -12.23 7.64 -6.33
N LEU A 154 -13.42 7.91 -6.86
CA LEU A 154 -13.62 8.28 -8.26
C LEU A 154 -13.53 9.80 -8.41
N ASP A 155 -12.46 10.26 -9.05
CA ASP A 155 -12.27 11.66 -9.39
C ASP A 155 -13.14 12.01 -10.61
N SER A 156 -14.37 12.45 -10.37
CA SER A 156 -15.33 12.84 -11.40
C SER A 156 -15.92 14.20 -11.06
N HIS A 157 -15.54 15.27 -11.73
CA HIS A 157 -16.03 16.61 -11.38
C HIS A 157 -17.16 17.06 -12.30
N GLY A 158 -18.21 17.63 -11.69
CA GLY A 158 -19.36 18.17 -12.40
C GLY A 158 -19.27 19.68 -12.48
N ALA A 159 -19.81 20.35 -11.45
CA ALA A 159 -19.89 21.81 -11.39
C ALA A 159 -18.50 22.49 -11.33
N TRP A 160 -17.49 21.77 -10.85
CA TRP A 160 -16.13 22.27 -10.67
C TRP A 160 -15.16 21.92 -11.79
N ALA A 161 -15.62 21.23 -12.84
CA ALA A 161 -14.78 20.79 -13.96
C ALA A 161 -14.00 21.91 -14.66
N THR A 162 -14.47 23.17 -14.53
CA THR A 162 -13.79 24.35 -15.09
C THR A 162 -12.52 24.72 -14.30
N TYR A 163 -12.50 24.48 -12.99
CA TYR A 163 -11.38 24.82 -12.11
C TYR A 163 -10.46 23.62 -11.86
N CYS A 164 -11.05 22.43 -11.74
CA CYS A 164 -10.34 21.17 -11.65
C CYS A 164 -11.10 20.14 -12.50
N PRO A 165 -10.66 19.86 -13.74
CA PRO A 165 -11.28 18.83 -14.55
C PRO A 165 -11.01 17.48 -13.90
N GLY A 166 -12.07 16.76 -13.54
CA GLY A 166 -11.93 15.42 -12.97
C GLY A 166 -11.33 14.48 -13.99
N THR A 167 -10.47 13.59 -13.54
CA THR A 167 -9.78 12.63 -14.40
C THR A 167 -10.68 11.50 -14.92
N GLY A 168 -11.83 11.28 -14.28
CA GLY A 168 -12.69 10.12 -14.49
C GLY A 168 -12.06 8.81 -14.02
N ALA A 169 -10.99 8.88 -13.24
CA ALA A 169 -10.22 7.74 -12.79
C ALA A 169 -10.38 7.49 -11.29
N TYR A 170 -10.23 6.22 -10.90
CA TYR A 170 -10.13 5.86 -9.50
C TYR A 170 -8.72 6.14 -8.99
N THR A 171 -8.61 6.84 -7.87
CA THR A 171 -7.34 7.02 -7.18
C THR A 171 -6.90 5.69 -6.56
N PRO A 172 -5.71 5.17 -6.90
CA PRO A 172 -5.23 3.91 -6.34
C PRO A 172 -4.61 4.11 -4.95
N PHE A 173 -4.52 3.03 -4.19
CA PHE A 173 -3.52 2.94 -3.13
C PHE A 173 -2.14 2.73 -3.73
N THR A 174 -1.12 3.42 -3.21
CA THR A 174 0.27 3.22 -3.62
C THR A 174 1.20 3.23 -2.42
N THR A 175 2.32 2.52 -2.49
CA THR A 175 3.44 2.68 -1.54
C THR A 175 4.36 3.86 -1.89
N GLY A 176 4.09 4.56 -2.99
CA GLY A 176 4.81 5.76 -3.42
C GLY A 176 4.18 7.04 -2.88
N ASN A 177 4.28 8.12 -3.66
CA ASN A 177 3.61 9.39 -3.35
C ASN A 177 2.21 9.41 -3.96
N SER A 178 1.25 9.98 -3.23
CA SER A 178 -0.08 10.29 -3.72
C SER A 178 -0.43 11.74 -3.38
N THR A 179 -1.01 12.45 -4.34
CA THR A 179 -1.28 13.88 -4.23
C THR A 179 -2.65 14.24 -4.76
N ALA A 180 -3.36 15.13 -4.06
CA ALA A 180 -4.60 15.73 -4.51
C ALA A 180 -4.56 17.24 -4.31
N ALA A 181 -5.06 18.01 -5.27
CA ALA A 181 -5.12 19.46 -5.16
C ALA A 181 -6.52 19.90 -4.74
N TYR A 182 -6.65 20.94 -3.92
CA TYR A 182 -7.96 21.47 -3.56
C TYR A 182 -8.61 22.17 -4.77
N CYS A 183 -9.82 21.75 -5.17
CA CYS A 183 -10.48 22.30 -6.36
C CYS A 183 -11.09 23.70 -6.15
N PHE A 184 -11.27 24.13 -4.90
CA PHE A 184 -12.01 25.36 -4.56
C PHE A 184 -11.18 26.64 -4.67
N ASP A 185 -9.89 26.59 -4.34
CA ASP A 185 -9.06 27.79 -4.20
C ASP A 185 -7.59 27.60 -4.62
N GLY A 186 -7.21 26.41 -5.12
CA GLY A 186 -5.84 26.08 -5.45
C GLY A 186 -4.88 26.08 -4.24
N SER A 187 -5.43 26.04 -3.02
CA SER A 187 -4.66 25.90 -1.77
C SER A 187 -3.94 24.54 -1.70
N PRO A 188 -2.97 24.37 -0.78
CA PRO A 188 -1.92 23.39 -0.97
C PRO A 188 -2.48 21.97 -1.06
N SER A 189 -1.90 21.24 -2.00
CA SER A 189 -2.21 19.85 -2.27
C SER A 189 -2.02 18.99 -1.02
N VAL A 190 -2.99 18.13 -0.74
CA VAL A 190 -2.77 16.96 0.11
C VAL A 190 -1.66 16.14 -0.54
N ASN A 191 -0.60 15.87 0.21
CA ASN A 191 0.50 15.03 -0.23
C ASN A 191 0.83 14.03 0.87
N VAL A 192 0.80 12.75 0.51
CA VAL A 192 1.05 11.64 1.40
C VAL A 192 2.03 10.68 0.74
N THR A 193 2.91 10.10 1.55
CA THR A 193 3.96 9.20 1.09
C THR A 193 3.85 7.86 1.80
N GLY A 194 3.74 6.80 1.01
CA GLY A 194 3.82 5.42 1.47
C GLY A 194 5.26 4.97 1.69
N SER A 195 5.40 3.68 1.95
CA SER A 195 6.70 3.03 2.01
C SER A 195 6.57 1.66 1.37
N ALA A 196 7.52 1.34 0.50
CA ALA A 196 7.60 0.05 -0.16
C ALA A 196 7.54 -1.12 0.85
N LEU A 197 7.05 -2.26 0.37
CA LEU A 197 7.01 -3.49 1.15
C LEU A 197 8.43 -3.97 1.47
N SER A 198 8.66 -4.29 2.74
CA SER A 198 9.90 -4.88 3.23
C SER A 198 9.61 -6.18 4.00
N ALA A 199 10.51 -7.15 3.91
CA ALA A 199 10.36 -8.43 4.61
C ALA A 199 10.28 -8.21 6.14
N ALA A 200 9.28 -8.82 6.78
CA ALA A 200 9.01 -8.74 8.21
C ALA A 200 9.12 -10.10 8.92
N GLY A 201 9.61 -11.13 8.22
CA GLY A 201 9.70 -12.50 8.70
C GLY A 201 9.33 -13.50 7.61
N ALA A 202 9.28 -14.78 7.96
CA ALA A 202 8.91 -15.83 7.01
C ALA A 202 7.47 -15.62 6.50
N GLY A 203 7.32 -15.37 5.19
CA GLY A 203 6.02 -15.21 4.53
C GLY A 203 5.25 -13.94 4.92
N ALA A 204 5.92 -12.95 5.51
CA ALA A 204 5.30 -11.71 5.96
C ALA A 204 6.07 -10.48 5.45
N TRP A 205 5.32 -9.46 5.03
CA TRP A 205 5.84 -8.19 4.52
C TRP A 205 5.13 -7.04 5.21
N THR A 206 5.84 -5.96 5.49
CA THR A 206 5.23 -4.74 6.04
C THR A 206 5.51 -3.57 5.13
N GLY A 207 4.58 -2.62 5.06
CA GLY A 207 4.78 -1.37 4.34
C GLY A 207 3.70 -0.36 4.68
N ARG A 208 3.60 0.69 3.87
CA ARG A 208 2.59 1.73 4.01
C ARG A 208 2.02 2.05 2.65
N ILE A 209 0.71 1.92 2.52
CA ILE A 209 -0.03 2.35 1.34
C ILE A 209 -0.72 3.68 1.64
N VAL A 210 -0.80 4.53 0.63
CA VAL A 210 -1.40 5.85 0.69
C VAL A 210 -2.27 6.12 -0.52
N SER A 211 -3.30 6.93 -0.35
CA SER A 211 -4.16 7.46 -1.41
C SER A 211 -4.52 8.89 -1.06
N ALA A 212 -4.35 9.80 -2.00
CA ALA A 212 -4.89 11.14 -1.93
C ALA A 212 -5.56 11.44 -3.26
N GLY A 213 -6.83 11.81 -3.21
CA GLY A 213 -7.65 12.10 -4.38
C GLY A 213 -8.64 13.22 -4.12
N ASN A 214 -9.45 13.51 -5.13
CA ASN A 214 -10.56 14.44 -5.02
C ASN A 214 -11.88 13.67 -5.05
N MET A 215 -12.84 14.13 -4.25
CA MET A 215 -14.18 13.57 -4.23
C MET A 215 -14.94 13.95 -5.51
N GLY A 216 -15.61 12.99 -6.12
CA GLY A 216 -16.42 13.24 -7.31
C GLY A 216 -17.77 13.93 -7.05
N SER A 217 -18.45 14.31 -8.12
CA SER A 217 -19.68 15.11 -8.17
C SER A 217 -20.87 14.44 -7.52
N ASN A 218 -20.84 13.12 -7.45
CA ASN A 218 -21.85 12.31 -6.77
C ASN A 218 -21.88 12.58 -5.26
N TRP A 219 -20.81 13.16 -4.70
CA TRP A 219 -20.73 13.59 -3.31
C TRP A 219 -21.33 14.98 -3.06
N GLY A 220 -21.96 15.59 -4.07
CA GLY A 220 -22.72 16.84 -3.93
C GLY A 220 -21.85 18.00 -3.44
N GLY A 221 -22.13 18.52 -2.24
CA GLY A 221 -21.39 19.65 -1.67
C GLY A 221 -19.91 19.38 -1.39
N PHE A 222 -19.49 18.11 -1.45
CA PHE A 222 -18.09 17.71 -1.30
C PHE A 222 -17.37 17.53 -2.66
N ASP A 223 -18.03 17.75 -3.80
CA ASP A 223 -17.39 17.69 -5.12
C ASP A 223 -16.13 18.56 -5.16
N GLY A 224 -14.99 17.95 -5.48
CA GLY A 224 -13.69 18.63 -5.52
C GLY A 224 -12.95 18.73 -4.18
N ALA A 225 -13.55 18.30 -3.06
CA ALA A 225 -12.84 18.23 -1.79
C ALA A 225 -11.71 17.18 -1.89
N ALA A 226 -10.50 17.57 -1.49
CA ALA A 226 -9.38 16.64 -1.41
C ALA A 226 -9.57 15.71 -0.20
N TYR A 227 -9.02 14.50 -0.26
CA TYR A 227 -8.94 13.58 0.86
C TYR A 227 -7.56 12.92 0.92
N SER A 228 -7.21 12.36 2.08
CA SER A 228 -6.10 11.42 2.24
C SER A 228 -6.51 10.18 3.01
N GLU A 229 -5.84 9.08 2.69
CA GLU A 229 -5.89 7.79 3.36
C GLU A 229 -4.45 7.28 3.49
N ILE A 230 -4.04 6.92 4.71
CA ILE A 230 -2.74 6.30 4.97
C ILE A 230 -2.95 5.04 5.80
N PHE A 231 -2.40 3.92 5.35
CA PHE A 231 -2.51 2.64 6.05
C PHE A 231 -1.14 1.98 6.15
N ASN A 232 -0.70 1.71 7.38
CA ASN A 232 0.39 0.76 7.62
C ASN A 232 -0.18 -0.66 7.48
N ILE A 233 0.47 -1.48 6.68
CA ILE A 233 -0.04 -2.80 6.30
C ILE A 233 0.95 -3.91 6.60
N THR A 234 0.41 -5.09 6.85
CA THR A 234 1.13 -6.37 6.84
C THR A 234 0.51 -7.28 5.79
N VAL A 235 1.32 -7.81 4.89
CA VAL A 235 0.91 -8.78 3.87
C VAL A 235 1.38 -10.17 4.30
N THR A 236 0.45 -11.13 4.35
CA THR A 236 0.70 -12.53 4.74
C THR A 236 0.05 -13.51 3.77
N GLY A 237 0.36 -14.81 3.91
CA GLY A 237 -0.22 -15.90 3.09
C GLY A 237 0.50 -16.15 1.76
N VAL A 238 1.41 -15.25 1.39
CA VAL A 238 2.26 -15.35 0.21
C VAL A 238 3.65 -15.81 0.63
N GLU A 239 3.94 -17.10 0.42
CA GLU A 239 5.31 -17.58 0.56
C GLU A 239 6.19 -16.83 -0.43
N ALA A 240 7.29 -16.26 0.07
CA ALA A 240 8.29 -15.67 -0.80
C ALA A 240 8.83 -16.81 -1.67
N THR A 241 8.67 -16.71 -2.99
CA THR A 241 9.38 -17.65 -3.86
C THR A 241 10.86 -17.36 -3.68
N THR A 242 11.56 -18.21 -2.93
CA THR A 242 13.01 -18.15 -2.89
C THR A 242 13.48 -18.35 -4.32
N VAL A 243 13.95 -17.29 -4.96
CA VAL A 243 14.51 -17.40 -6.31
C VAL A 243 15.68 -18.37 -6.16
N PRO A 244 15.66 -19.54 -6.81
CA PRO A 244 16.77 -20.47 -6.71
C PRO A 244 18.02 -19.72 -7.17
N VAL A 245 18.97 -19.54 -6.26
CA VAL A 245 20.26 -18.94 -6.61
C VAL A 245 20.80 -19.76 -7.78
N PRO A 246 20.99 -19.18 -8.98
CA PRO A 246 21.39 -19.95 -10.14
C PRO A 246 22.63 -20.76 -9.79
N ALA A 247 22.68 -22.04 -10.20
CA ALA A 247 23.87 -22.88 -9.95
C ALA A 247 25.16 -22.18 -10.42
N ALA A 248 25.07 -21.31 -11.44
CA ALA A 248 26.13 -20.44 -11.89
C ALA A 248 26.70 -19.50 -10.81
N ALA A 249 25.89 -18.93 -9.92
CA ALA A 249 26.37 -18.10 -8.81
C ALA A 249 27.16 -18.92 -7.77
N TRP A 250 26.70 -20.15 -7.49
CA TRP A 250 27.46 -21.10 -6.66
C TRP A 250 28.77 -21.54 -7.34
N LEU A 251 28.75 -21.77 -8.66
CA LEU A 251 29.94 -22.10 -9.44
C LEU A 251 30.91 -20.91 -9.52
N PHE A 252 30.42 -19.69 -9.63
CA PHE A 252 31.24 -18.48 -9.62
C PHE A 252 31.90 -18.28 -8.25
N ALA A 253 31.13 -18.40 -7.16
CA ALA A 253 31.66 -18.27 -5.81
C ALA A 253 32.69 -19.36 -5.49
N SER A 254 32.39 -20.62 -5.83
CA SER A 254 33.33 -21.73 -5.63
C SER A 254 34.56 -21.66 -6.54
N GLY A 255 34.39 -21.23 -7.79
CA GLY A 255 35.49 -20.99 -8.74
C GLY A 255 36.43 -19.86 -8.29
N LEU A 256 35.88 -18.77 -7.77
CA LEU A 256 36.67 -17.66 -7.23
C LEU A 256 37.49 -18.09 -6.00
N LEU A 257 36.89 -18.86 -5.09
CA LEU A 257 37.61 -19.44 -3.95
C LEU A 257 38.71 -20.41 -4.39
N GLY A 258 38.47 -21.19 -5.46
CA GLY A 258 39.47 -22.05 -6.09
C GLY A 258 40.65 -21.28 -6.67
N LEU A 259 40.41 -20.15 -7.33
CA LEU A 259 41.45 -19.29 -7.91
C LEU A 259 42.32 -18.62 -6.82
N ILE A 260 41.72 -18.13 -5.74
CA ILE A 260 42.45 -17.54 -4.61
C ILE A 260 43.37 -18.60 -3.95
N SER A 261 42.91 -19.84 -3.86
CA SER A 261 43.71 -20.93 -3.26
C SER A 261 44.85 -21.40 -4.17
N LEU A 262 44.72 -21.28 -5.50
CA LEU A 262 45.82 -21.55 -6.45
C LEU A 262 46.85 -20.41 -6.50
N GLY A 263 46.42 -19.15 -6.43
CA GLY A 263 47.31 -17.98 -6.45
C GLY A 263 48.31 -17.91 -5.29
N ARG A 264 48.04 -18.59 -4.17
CA ARG A 264 48.95 -18.66 -3.01
C ARG A 264 50.16 -19.58 -3.19
N LYS A 265 50.20 -20.43 -4.23
CA LYS A 265 51.28 -21.41 -4.39
C LYS A 265 52.53 -20.93 -5.15
N GLN A 266 52.59 -19.68 -5.63
CA GLN A 266 53.73 -19.20 -6.44
C GLN A 266 54.66 -18.19 -5.75
N VAL A 267 54.66 -18.11 -4.41
CA VAL A 267 55.67 -17.34 -3.68
C VAL A 267 56.50 -18.28 -2.82
N VAL A 268 57.39 -19.04 -3.47
CA VAL A 268 58.59 -19.67 -2.88
C VAL A 268 59.73 -19.47 -3.85
#